data_AF-A0A0F7GA08-F1
#
_entry.id   AF-A0A0F7GA08-F1
#
_cell.length_a   1.000
_cell.length_b   1.000
_cell.length_c   1.000
_cell.angle_alpha   90.00
_cell.angle_beta   90.00
_cell.angle_gamma   90.00
#
_symmetry.space_group_name_H-M   'P 1'
#
loop_
_entity.id
_entity.type
_entity.pdbx_description
1 polymer ?
#
loop_
_entity_poly.entity_id
_entity_poly.type
_entity_poly.pdbx_seq_one_letter_code
_entity_poly.pdbx_strand_id
1 'polypeptide(L)' 'AGRRTLALSVANTGDRPIQVGSHYHFFEVNDALAFDRPATRGMRLNIAAGTAVRFEPGQSREVELVE' A
#
# COMPACT_ATOMS: atom_id res chain seq x y z
N ALA A 1 -17.16 10.05 -3.45
CA ALA A 1 -17.68 8.78 -2.87
C ALA A 1 -18.09 7.86 -4.02
N GLY A 2 -18.00 6.54 -3.85
CA GLY A 2 -18.38 5.57 -4.89
C GLY A 2 -17.24 5.03 -5.76
N ARG A 3 -15.98 5.19 -5.35
CA ARG A 3 -14.85 4.49 -5.99
C ARG A 3 -14.71 3.09 -5.39
N ARG A 4 -14.25 2.12 -6.19
CA ARG A 4 -13.96 0.78 -5.69
C ARG A 4 -12.85 0.84 -4.65
N THR A 5 -13.04 0.14 -3.54
CA THR A 5 -12.02 -0.07 -2.52
C THR A 5 -11.56 -1.53 -2.49
N LEU A 6 -10.36 -1.74 -1.97
CA LEU A 6 -9.78 -3.07 -1.78
C LEU A 6 -9.00 -3.08 -0.46
N ALA A 7 -9.39 -3.94 0.47
CA ALA A 7 -8.61 -4.22 1.67
C ALA A 7 -7.65 -5.37 1.39
N LEU A 8 -6.37 -5.22 1.74
CA LEU A 8 -5.39 -6.30 1.64
C LEU A 8 -4.30 -6.20 2.70
N SER A 9 -3.69 -7.35 3.01
CA SER A 9 -2.52 -7.44 3.87
C SER A 9 -1.25 -7.18 3.05
N VAL A 10 -0.37 -6.33 3.58
CA VAL A 10 0.90 -5.93 2.97
C VAL A 10 2.01 -6.15 3.98
N ALA A 11 3.04 -6.90 3.59
CA ALA A 11 4.17 -7.21 4.44
C ALA A 11 5.48 -6.64 3.87
N ASN A 12 6.28 -5.98 4.71
CA ASN A 12 7.63 -5.57 4.34
C ASN A 12 8.61 -6.73 4.61
N THR A 13 9.10 -7.35 3.55
CA THR A 13 10.09 -8.44 3.60
C THR A 13 11.52 -7.92 3.54
N GLY A 14 11.71 -6.60 3.43
CA GLY A 14 13.02 -5.95 3.43
C GLY A 14 13.59 -5.73 4.83
N ASP A 15 14.84 -5.26 4.86
CA ASP A 15 15.61 -4.95 6.07
C ASP A 15 15.54 -3.47 6.48
N ARG A 16 14.89 -2.64 5.65
CA ARG A 16 14.74 -1.20 5.84
C ARG A 16 13.28 -0.80 5.86
N PRO A 17 12.94 0.28 6.58
CA PRO A 17 11.57 0.77 6.60
C PRO A 17 11.15 1.33 5.25
N ILE A 18 9.89 1.12 4.89
CA ILE A 18 9.28 1.60 3.64
C ILE A 18 8.09 2.47 3.96
N GLN A 19 7.96 3.60 3.27
CA GLN A 19 6.84 4.52 3.44
C GLN A 19 6.18 4.81 2.10
N VAL A 20 4.86 4.65 2.03
CA VAL A 20 4.06 4.82 0.81
C VAL A 20 3.05 5.95 1.01
N GLY A 21 3.07 6.93 0.12
CA GLY A 21 2.19 8.10 0.18
C GLY A 21 0.78 7.85 -0.36
N SER A 22 -0.17 8.68 0.07
CA SER A 22 -1.61 8.61 -0.28
C SER A 22 -1.96 8.57 -1.78
N HIS A 23 -1.13 9.16 -2.65
CA HIS A 23 -1.39 9.28 -4.10
C HIS A 23 -0.41 8.49 -4.97
N TYR A 24 0.48 7.71 -4.35
CA TYR A 24 1.37 6.84 -5.10
C TYR A 24 0.59 5.66 -5.67
N HIS A 25 0.91 5.25 -6.89
CA HIS A 25 0.30 4.09 -7.52
C HIS A 25 0.72 2.82 -6.79
N PHE A 26 -0.22 2.18 -6.09
CA PHE A 26 0.12 1.11 -5.15
C PHE A 26 0.72 -0.12 -5.83
N PHE A 27 0.43 -0.31 -7.12
CA PHE A 27 1.03 -1.37 -7.93
C PHE A 27 2.54 -1.20 -8.14
N GLU A 28 3.06 0.03 -8.09
CA GLU A 28 4.46 0.37 -8.38
C GLU A 28 5.32 0.50 -7.12
N VAL A 29 4.76 0.22 -5.93
CA VAL A 29 5.51 0.35 -4.68
C VAL A 29 6.68 -0.63 -4.64
N ASN A 30 7.64 -0.33 -3.77
CA ASN A 30 8.85 -1.11 -3.57
C ASN A 30 8.59 -2.63 -3.59
N ASP A 31 9.41 -3.38 -4.33
CA ASP A 31 9.29 -4.83 -4.52
C ASP A 31 9.45 -5.64 -3.22
N ALA A 32 10.07 -5.06 -2.19
CA ALA A 32 10.16 -5.66 -0.87
C ALA A 32 8.82 -5.63 -0.09
N LEU A 33 7.77 -5.01 -0.64
CA LEU A 33 6.41 -5.15 -0.13
C LEU A 33 5.73 -6.34 -0.81
N ALA A 34 5.41 -7.36 -0.02
CA ALA A 34 4.71 -8.57 -0.44
C ALA A 34 3.19 -8.41 -0.22
N PHE A 35 2.43 -8.59 -1.31
CA PHE A 35 0.97 -8.54 -1.38
C PHE A 35 0.48 -9.04 -2.75
N ASP A 36 -0.84 -9.15 -2.95
CA ASP A 36 -1.45 -9.44 -4.26
C ASP A 36 -1.34 -8.24 -5.21
N ARG A 37 -0.19 -8.13 -5.89
CA ARG A 37 0.14 -6.98 -6.73
C ARG A 37 -0.81 -6.79 -7.93
N PRO A 38 -1.18 -7.81 -8.72
CA PRO A 38 -2.16 -7.66 -9.80
C PRO A 38 -3.48 -7.00 -9.37
N ALA A 39 -3.98 -7.31 -8.17
CA ALA A 39 -5.24 -6.76 -7.65
C ALA A 39 -5.20 -5.23 -7.38
N THR A 40 -4.01 -4.64 -7.19
CA THR A 40 -3.85 -3.23 -6.83
C THR A 40 -3.64 -2.30 -8.03
N ARG A 41 -3.70 -2.85 -9.25
CA ARG A 41 -3.48 -2.06 -10.47
C ARG A 41 -4.51 -0.95 -10.60
N GLY A 42 -3.99 0.27 -10.67
CA GLY A 42 -4.79 1.49 -10.80
C GLY A 42 -5.29 2.04 -9.47
N MET A 43 -4.83 1.49 -8.33
CA MET A 43 -5.26 1.90 -7.00
C MET A 43 -4.14 2.63 -6.25
N ARG A 44 -4.52 3.34 -5.19
CA ARG A 44 -3.67 4.07 -4.24
C ARG A 44 -4.21 3.91 -2.82
N LEU A 45 -3.46 4.32 -1.80
CA LEU A 45 -3.92 4.23 -0.40
C LEU A 45 -5.17 5.10 -0.16
N ASN A 46 -6.20 4.51 0.46
CA ASN A 46 -7.39 5.23 0.90
C ASN A 46 -7.18 5.91 2.26
N ILE A 47 -6.27 6.88 2.28
CA ILE A 47 -5.93 7.67 3.46
C ILE A 47 -6.02 9.16 3.14
N ALA A 48 -5.97 10.01 4.16
CA ALA A 48 -5.99 11.46 4.00
C ALA A 48 -4.86 11.93 3.05
N ALA A 49 -5.17 12.89 2.17
CA ALA A 49 -4.22 13.43 1.21
C ALA A 49 -2.98 14.01 1.92
N GLY A 50 -1.79 13.77 1.36
CA GLY A 50 -0.52 14.19 1.95
C GLY A 50 0.01 13.29 3.07
N THR A 51 -0.78 12.31 3.55
CA THR A 51 -0.32 11.32 4.54
C THR A 51 0.30 10.10 3.87
N ALA A 52 0.89 9.22 4.69
CA ALA A 52 1.56 8.00 4.25
C ALA A 52 1.36 6.84 5.24
N VAL A 53 1.48 5.61 4.74
CA VAL A 53 1.59 4.41 5.57
C VAL A 53 3.05 3.98 5.61
N ARG A 54 3.54 3.70 6.82
CA ARG A 54 4.89 3.21 7.09
C ARG A 54 4.85 1.72 7.45
N PHE A 55 5.79 0.98 6.89
CA PHE A 55 6.02 -0.44 7.12
C PHE A 55 7.44 -0.63 7.65
N GLU A 56 7.58 -1.04 8.91
CA GLU A 56 8.88 -1.44 9.48
C GLU A 56 9.37 -2.79 8.89
N PRO A 57 10.67 -3.10 8.97
CA PRO A 57 11.19 -4.41 8.55
C PRO A 57 10.44 -5.57 9.21
N GLY A 58 9.96 -6.54 8.41
CA GLY A 58 9.19 -7.69 8.88
C GLY A 58 7.75 -7.40 9.29
N GLN A 59 7.30 -6.14 9.24
CA GLN A 59 5.94 -5.77 9.61
C GLN A 59 4.95 -6.19 8.53
N SER A 60 3.83 -6.77 8.96
CA SER A 60 2.63 -6.94 8.13
C SER A 60 1.50 -6.06 8.65
N ARG A 61 0.75 -5.45 7.73
CA ARG A 61 -0.35 -4.56 8.05
C ARG A 61 -1.44 -4.64 6.98
N GLU A 62 -2.70 -4.59 7.43
CA GLU A 62 -3.84 -4.39 6.54
C GLU A 62 -3.95 -2.92 6.12
N VAL A 63 -4.15 -2.70 4.82
CA VAL A 63 -4.39 -1.37 4.24
C VAL A 63 -5.62 -1.42 3.35
N GLU A 64 -6.28 -0.27 3.24
CA GLU A 64 -7.36 -0.07 2.28
C GLU A 64 -6.86 0.77 1.10
N LEU A 65 -7.15 0.31 -0.11
CA LEU A 65 -6.88 1.01 -1.36
C LEU A 65 -8.15 1.57 -1.97
N VAL A 66 -7.99 2.57 -2.84
CA VAL A 66 -9.04 3.18 -3.65
C VAL A 66 -8.53 3.47 -5.05
N GLU A 67 -9.39 3.40 -6.06
CA GLU A 67 -9.11 3.88 -7.44
C GLU A 67 -8.84 5.40 -7.51
#